data_AF-A0AAP6JCR9-F1
#
_entry.id   AF-A0AAP6JCR9-F1
#
_cell.length_a   1.000
_cell.length_b   1.000
_cell.length_c   1.000
_cell.angle_alpha   90.00
_cell.angle_beta   90.00
_cell.angle_gamma   90.00
#
_symmetry.space_group_name_H-M   'P 1'
#
loop_
_entity.id
_entity.type
_entity.pdbx_description
1 polymer ?
#
loop_
_entity_poly.entity_id
_entity_poly.type
_entity_poly.pdbx_seq_one_letter_code
_entity_poly.pdbx_strand_id
1 'polypeptide(L)' 'MRSTHDIDRFSSQVESIYTAATDPDHWQGFIVDLAQTLNAKSGIIRGIDERNTAIRSNIHYNLDPALQRAHSEY' A
#
# COMPACT_ATOMS: atom_id res chain seq x y z
N MET A 1 6.11 25.07 7.36
CA MET A 1 4.67 25.24 7.60
C MET A 1 3.96 24.27 6.66
N ARG A 2 3.37 23.17 7.14
CA ARG A 2 2.59 22.29 6.25
C ARG A 2 1.27 23.00 5.92
N SER A 3 0.86 22.98 4.65
CA SER A 3 -0.38 23.62 4.21
C SER A 3 -1.57 22.86 4.77
N THR A 4 -2.68 23.52 5.07
CA THR A 4 -3.95 22.86 5.45
C THR A 4 -4.36 21.81 4.41
N HIS A 5 -4.03 22.04 3.13
CA HIS A 5 -4.24 21.09 2.03
C HIS A 5 -3.45 19.78 2.19
N ASP A 6 -2.28 19.81 2.83
CA ASP A 6 -1.47 18.61 3.07
C ASP A 6 -2.10 17.72 4.14
N ILE A 7 -2.77 18.33 5.13
CA ILE A 7 -3.44 17.63 6.22
C ILE A 7 -4.74 16.99 5.74
N ASP A 8 -5.52 17.70 4.92
CA ASP A 8 -6.76 17.18 4.34
C ASP A 8 -6.47 15.99 3.41
N ARG A 9 -5.44 16.12 2.56
CA ARG A 9 -4.99 15.05 1.68
C ARG A 9 -4.51 13.83 2.48
N PHE A 10 -3.72 14.04 3.54
CA PHE A 10 -3.27 12.95 4.40
C PHE A 10 -4.44 12.26 5.13
N SER A 11 -5.41 13.04 5.63
CA SER A 11 -6.58 12.50 6.33
C SER A 11 -7.44 11.61 5.41
N SER A 12 -7.66 12.05 4.17
CA SER A 12 -8.38 11.24 3.16
C SER A 12 -7.65 9.92 2.84
N GLN A 13 -6.32 9.91 2.89
CA GLN A 13 -5.53 8.70 2.67
C GLN A 13 -5.59 7.75 3.86
N VAL A 14 -5.59 8.29 5.08
CA VAL A 14 -5.83 7.50 6.29
C VAL A 14 -7.22 6.88 6.24
N GLU A 15 -8.25 7.59 5.80
CA GLU A 15 -9.59 7.00 5.64
C GLU A 15 -9.62 5.86 4.59
N SER A 16 -8.88 6.02 3.49
CA SER A 16 -8.80 4.99 2.46
C SER A 16 -8.15 3.68 2.94
N ILE A 17 -7.30 3.71 3.99
CA ILE A 17 -6.72 2.48 4.56
C ILE A 17 -7.80 1.59 5.19
N TYR A 18 -8.80 2.19 5.82
CA TYR A 18 -9.89 1.45 6.47
C TYR A 18 -10.82 0.83 5.43
N THR A 19 -11.02 1.54 4.31
CA THR A 19 -11.74 0.99 3.16
C THR A 19 -10.99 -0.22 2.59
N ALA A 20 -9.68 -0.08 2.32
CA ALA A 20 -8.86 -1.19 1.82
C ALA A 20 -8.77 -2.39 2.79
N ALA A 21 -8.84 -2.14 4.10
CA ALA A 21 -8.86 -3.21 5.10
C ALA A 21 -10.15 -4.04 5.09
N THR A 22 -11.27 -3.47 4.64
CA THR A 22 -12.59 -4.14 4.58
C THR A 22 -12.96 -4.61 3.18
N ASP A 23 -12.35 -4.01 2.16
CA ASP A 23 -12.50 -4.36 0.75
C ASP A 23 -11.11 -4.49 0.09
N PRO A 24 -10.63 -5.74 -0.13
CA PRO A 24 -9.30 -5.99 -0.70
C PRO A 24 -9.05 -5.37 -2.08
N ASP A 25 -10.07 -5.06 -2.86
CA ASP A 25 -9.91 -4.48 -4.21
C ASP A 25 -9.34 -3.05 -4.14
N HIS A 26 -9.45 -2.40 -2.98
CA HIS A 26 -9.01 -1.01 -2.80
C HIS A 26 -7.52 -0.87 -2.42
N TRP A 27 -6.81 -1.97 -2.13
CA TRP A 27 -5.39 -1.92 -1.78
C TRP A 27 -4.51 -1.31 -2.87
N GLN A 28 -4.82 -1.57 -4.15
CA GLN A 28 -4.06 -1.03 -5.27
C GLN A 28 -4.21 0.49 -5.39
N GLY A 29 -5.40 1.03 -5.17
CA GLY A 29 -5.62 2.48 -5.15
C GLY A 29 -4.89 3.16 -4.00
N PHE A 30 -5.02 2.59 -2.80
CA PHE A 30 -4.36 3.10 -1.59
C PHE A 30 -2.84 3.21 -1.75
N ILE A 31 -2.17 2.15 -2.22
CA ILE A 31 -0.70 2.18 -2.34
C ILE A 31 -0.21 3.18 -3.39
N VAL A 32 -0.97 3.39 -4.48
CA VAL A 32 -0.67 4.39 -5.51
C VAL A 32 -0.74 5.79 -4.92
N ASP A 33 -1.85 6.12 -4.26
CA ASP A 33 -2.09 7.45 -3.70
C ASP A 33 -1.10 7.79 -2.58
N LEU A 34 -0.81 6.82 -1.71
CA LEU A 34 0.18 6.96 -0.66
C LEU A 34 1.58 7.18 -1.24
N ALA A 35 1.98 6.34 -2.21
CA ALA A 35 3.30 6.44 -2.81
C ALA A 35 3.51 7.78 -3.54
N GLN A 36 2.52 8.25 -4.29
CA GLN A 36 2.58 9.56 -4.94
C GLN A 36 2.70 10.70 -3.92
N THR A 37 1.98 10.61 -2.81
CA THR A 37 1.97 11.64 -1.77
C THR A 37 3.28 11.72 -1.01
N LEU A 38 3.91 10.58 -0.77
CA LEU A 38 5.24 10.49 -0.18
C LEU A 38 6.37 10.72 -1.19
N ASN A 39 6.05 10.90 -2.47
CA ASN A 39 7.01 10.89 -3.58
C ASN A 39 7.93 9.65 -3.54
N ALA A 40 7.34 8.50 -3.22
CA ALA A 40 8.03 7.22 -3.13
C ALA A 40 8.31 6.67 -4.52
N LYS A 41 9.51 6.11 -4.71
CA LYS A 41 9.90 5.48 -5.98
C LYS A 41 9.22 4.14 -6.22
N SER A 42 8.95 3.39 -5.15
CA SER A 42 8.28 2.09 -5.18
C SER A 42 7.67 1.79 -3.81
N GLY A 43 6.76 0.82 -3.75
CA GLY A 43 6.10 0.39 -2.52
C GLY A 43 5.55 -1.04 -2.62
N ILE A 44 5.37 -1.67 -1.47
CA ILE A 44 4.78 -3.00 -1.32
C ILE A 44 3.86 -3.03 -0.11
N ILE A 45 2.70 -3.67 -0.25
CA ILE A 45 1.80 -4.03 0.85
C ILE A 45 1.64 -5.55 0.85
N ARG A 46 1.95 -6.19 1.97
CA ARG A 46 1.76 -7.63 2.17
C ARG A 46 0.79 -7.86 3.33
N GLY A 47 -0.30 -8.55 3.04
CA GLY A 47 -1.16 -9.12 4.07
C GLY A 47 -0.63 -10.49 4.46
N ILE A 48 -0.24 -10.66 5.73
CA ILE A 48 0.28 -11.92 6.27
C ILE A 48 -0.75 -12.47 7.26
N ASP A 49 -1.16 -13.73 7.06
CA ASP A 49 -1.92 -14.48 8.06
C ASP A 49 -0.96 -14.99 9.12
N GLU A 50 -0.98 -14.38 10.31
CA GLU A 50 -0.11 -14.73 11.43
C GLU A 50 -0.30 -16.16 11.95
N ARG A 51 -1.47 -16.78 11.71
CA ARG A 51 -1.76 -18.14 12.20
C ARG A 51 -1.22 -19.23 11.29
N ASN A 52 -1.17 -18.94 9.98
CA ASN A 52 -0.76 -19.91 8.95
C ASN A 52 0.55 -19.51 8.25
N THR A 53 1.21 -18.43 8.70
CA THR A 53 2.38 -17.79 8.09
C THR A 53 2.28 -17.77 6.56
N ALA A 54 1.11 -17.36 6.06
CA ALA A 54 0.80 -17.38 4.64
C ALA A 54 0.53 -15.97 4.14
N ILE A 55 1.07 -15.65 2.96
CA ILE A 55 0.78 -14.38 2.27
C ILE A 55 -0.64 -14.47 1.70
N ARG A 56 -1.51 -13.56 2.13
CA ARG A 56 -2.90 -13.45 1.65
C ARG A 56 -3.06 -12.44 0.53
N SER A 57 -2.24 -11.41 0.54
CA SER A 57 -2.22 -10.38 -0.49
C SER A 57 -0.79 -9.84 -0.67
N ASN A 58 -0.46 -9.50 -1.90
CA ASN A 58 0.82 -8.93 -2.27
C ASN A 58 0.58 -7.86 -3.33
N ILE A 59 0.49 -6.59 -2.91
CA ILE A 59 0.17 -5.45 -3.77
C ILE A 59 1.43 -4.60 -3.96
N HIS A 60 1.72 -4.22 -5.20
CA HIS A 60 2.94 -3.49 -5.56
C HIS A 60 2.64 -2.15 -6.20
N TYR A 61 3.52 -1.19 -5.93
CA TYR A 61 3.59 0.08 -6.64
C TYR A 61 4.99 0.24 -7.22
N ASN A 62 5.09 0.26 -8.55
CA ASN A 62 6.34 0.50 -9.29
C ASN A 62 7.56 -0.30 -8.77
N LEU A 63 7.32 -1.53 -8.29
CA LEU A 63 8.36 -2.40 -7.78
C LEU A 63 9.03 -3.13 -8.96
N ASP A 64 10.35 -3.24 -8.93
CA ASP A 64 11.09 -3.96 -9.97
C ASP A 64 10.61 -5.43 -10.09
N PRO A 65 10.32 -5.94 -11.31
CA PRO A 65 9.81 -7.31 -11.48
C PRO A 65 10.73 -8.43 -10.96
N ALA A 66 12.04 -8.20 -10.84
CA ALA A 66 12.95 -9.13 -10.18
C ALA A 66 12.74 -9.13 -8.66
N LEU A 67 12.52 -7.96 -8.06
CA LEU A 67 12.17 -7.84 -6.63
C LEU A 67 10.79 -8.43 -6.33
N GLN A 68 9.81 -8.22 -7.22
CA GLN A 68 8.48 -8.83 -7.07
C GLN A 68 8.55 -10.37 -6.99
N ARG A 69 9.38 -10.97 -7.84
CA ARG A 69 9.60 -12.43 -7.86
C ARG A 69 10.30 -12.92 -6.60
N ALA A 70 11.37 -12.24 -6.18
CA ALA A 70 12.04 -12.56 -4.92
C ALA A 70 11.09 -12.50 -3.71
N HIS A 71 10.18 -11.52 -3.67
CA HIS A 71 9.17 -11.40 -2.61
C HIS A 71 7.95 -12.32 -2.80
N SER A 72 7.89 -13.14 -3.84
CA SER A 72 6.83 -14.16 -4.00
C SER A 72 7.35 -15.56 -3.66
N GLU A 73 8.66 -15.76 -3.75
CA GLU A 73 9.34 -17.04 -3.49
C GLU A 73 9.75 -17.23 -2.02
N TYR A 74 9.76 -16.15 -1.22
CA TYR A 74 10.15 -16.13 0.20
C TYR A 74 9.16 -15.33 1.08
#